data_AF-A0A0D3JF11-F1
#
_entry.id   AF-A0A0D3JF11-F1
#
_cell.length_a   1.000
_cell.length_b   1.000
_cell.length_c   1.000
_cell.angle_alpha   90.00
_cell.angle_beta   90.00
_cell.angle_gamma   90.00
#
_symmetry.space_group_name_H-M   'P 1'
#
loop_
_entity.id
_entity.type
_entity.pdbx_description
1 polymer ?
#
loop_
_entity_poly.entity_id
_entity_poly.type
_entity_poly.pdbx_seq_one_letter_code
_entity_poly.pdbx_strand_id
1 'polypeptide(L)'
;MDSPRIGTVGPELLKLELSSGGRLGFAGAVLGCDGCIYGVPADARQVLRFDPETQNSMLIGADLGGEEYKWSDGVLGRDGCIYGIPHDSARVLRFDPVAEEATLVGPYLGQGGGKWDGGVLGPDGCVYGVPFNSARVLRFDPSTQEVTLVGPDLGEGDEANPQGGGKWRGCVLGRDNCIYGIPGSSSHAQSTHKWAGGVIGPDGCIYGLPFVAERLLRFDPLTQQATLVGGDLGQGGGKWSCGLVGADGFIYGIPYDAERVLRFDPKTQESALIGPDYGLFGDKWSSGVVGTNGCIYGVPYHAAQVLRIRGIVPPRSNGNRPDTAVAVPNGVPTSKAERALVAEALYKQAVELGVEGLLLVRLAAHAEERM
;
A
#
# COMPACT_ATOMS: atom_id res chain seq x y z
N MET A 1 -15.41 -16.70 -40.97
CA MET A 1 -14.28 -16.11 -40.22
C MET A 1 -14.84 -15.71 -38.88
N ASP A 2 -14.55 -16.51 -37.86
CA ASP A 2 -15.02 -16.27 -36.51
C ASP A 2 -14.32 -15.03 -35.95
N SER A 3 -15.11 -14.03 -35.56
CA SER A 3 -14.63 -12.93 -34.72
C SER A 3 -14.07 -13.52 -33.43
N PRO A 4 -12.88 -13.09 -32.97
CA PRO A 4 -12.34 -13.58 -31.70
C PRO A 4 -13.33 -13.23 -30.60
N ARG A 5 -13.80 -14.26 -29.88
CA ARG A 5 -14.60 -14.09 -28.67
C ARG A 5 -13.75 -13.28 -27.70
N ILE A 6 -14.13 -12.04 -27.45
CA ILE A 6 -13.58 -11.24 -26.36
C ILE A 6 -13.98 -12.00 -25.09
N GLY A 7 -13.05 -12.79 -24.55
CA GLY A 7 -13.21 -13.46 -23.28
C GLY A 7 -13.59 -12.43 -22.22
N THR A 8 -14.54 -12.78 -21.37
CA THR A 8 -15.05 -11.95 -20.27
C THR A 8 -13.93 -11.21 -19.57
N VAL A 9 -13.92 -9.88 -19.68
CA VAL A 9 -12.90 -9.02 -19.08
C VAL A 9 -13.18 -8.95 -17.58
N GLY A 10 -12.39 -9.68 -16.79
CA GLY A 10 -12.53 -9.74 -15.34
C GLY A 10 -11.29 -10.34 -14.68
N PRO A 11 -11.25 -10.34 -13.33
CA PRO A 11 -10.16 -10.96 -12.58
C PRO A 11 -9.94 -12.44 -12.96
N GLU A 12 -8.69 -12.86 -13.06
CA GLU A 12 -8.28 -14.23 -13.38
C GLU A 12 -7.02 -14.65 -12.61
N LEU A 13 -6.75 -15.96 -12.56
CA LEU A 13 -5.59 -16.51 -11.83
C LEU A 13 -4.54 -17.03 -12.80
N LEU A 14 -3.29 -16.61 -12.60
CA LEU A 14 -2.13 -17.05 -13.36
C LEU A 14 -1.32 -18.03 -12.53
N LYS A 15 -0.91 -19.14 -13.14
CA LYS A 15 -0.07 -20.14 -12.46
C LYS A 15 1.31 -19.56 -12.20
N LEU A 16 1.88 -19.92 -11.05
CA LEU A 16 3.30 -19.76 -10.78
C LEU A 16 4.00 -21.07 -11.14
N GLU A 17 4.91 -21.00 -12.11
CA GLU A 17 5.80 -22.10 -12.46
C GLU A 17 7.14 -21.88 -11.76
N LEU A 18 7.23 -22.29 -10.50
CA LEU A 18 8.45 -22.19 -9.71
C LEU A 18 9.22 -23.50 -9.77
N SER A 19 10.53 -23.42 -9.97
CA SER A 19 11.43 -24.59 -10.09
C SER A 19 11.59 -25.39 -8.78
N SER A 20 11.05 -24.91 -7.66
CA SER A 20 11.04 -25.60 -6.38
C SER A 20 9.73 -25.31 -5.62
N GLY A 21 9.21 -26.30 -4.88
CA GLY A 21 8.01 -26.19 -4.04
C GLY A 21 8.23 -25.37 -2.76
N GLY A 22 8.93 -24.24 -2.87
CA GLY A 22 9.22 -23.36 -1.75
C GLY A 22 7.96 -22.75 -1.14
N ARG A 23 8.03 -22.42 0.14
CA ARG A 23 6.99 -21.66 0.84
C ARG A 23 6.82 -20.30 0.16
N LEU A 24 5.61 -20.02 -0.33
CA LEU A 24 5.19 -18.68 -0.76
C LEU A 24 4.98 -17.78 0.47
N GLY A 25 4.77 -16.48 0.26
CA GLY A 25 4.62 -15.53 1.37
C GLY A 25 5.34 -14.24 1.07
N PHE A 26 4.91 -13.53 0.03
CA PHE A 26 5.42 -12.20 -0.30
C PHE A 26 4.51 -11.17 0.36
N ALA A 27 5.02 -10.06 0.88
CA ALA A 27 4.18 -9.01 1.49
C ALA A 27 4.14 -7.70 0.70
N GLY A 28 5.18 -7.40 -0.10
CA GLY A 28 5.22 -6.24 -0.98
C GLY A 28 5.24 -6.64 -2.46
N ALA A 29 4.50 -5.93 -3.31
CA ALA A 29 4.55 -6.06 -4.76
C ALA A 29 5.14 -4.80 -5.38
N VAL A 30 6.22 -4.94 -6.16
CA VAL A 30 6.94 -3.81 -6.74
C VAL A 30 7.13 -4.01 -8.23
N LEU A 31 6.81 -3.00 -9.04
CA LEU A 31 7.17 -2.98 -10.45
C LEU A 31 8.62 -2.53 -10.56
N GLY A 32 9.51 -3.43 -10.97
CA GLY A 32 10.92 -3.14 -11.15
C GLY A 32 11.19 -2.26 -12.37
N CYS A 33 12.40 -1.71 -12.43
CA CYS A 33 12.85 -0.89 -13.55
C CYS A 33 12.99 -1.66 -14.88
N ASP A 34 13.04 -3.00 -14.82
CA ASP A 34 13.05 -3.90 -15.97
C ASP A 34 11.63 -4.26 -16.48
N GLY A 35 10.58 -3.73 -15.83
CA GLY A 35 9.18 -4.02 -16.17
C GLY A 35 8.64 -5.31 -15.56
N CYS A 36 9.44 -6.07 -14.80
CA CYS A 36 8.96 -7.23 -14.07
C CYS A 36 8.37 -6.85 -12.72
N ILE A 37 7.51 -7.73 -12.20
CA ILE A 37 6.89 -7.61 -10.89
C ILE A 37 7.69 -8.42 -9.89
N TYR A 38 8.02 -7.80 -8.77
CA TYR A 38 8.82 -8.40 -7.72
C TYR A 38 8.00 -8.54 -6.44
N GLY A 39 7.99 -9.76 -5.90
CA GLY A 39 7.40 -10.06 -4.59
C GLY A 39 8.47 -10.01 -3.51
N VAL A 40 8.33 -9.08 -2.56
CA VAL A 40 9.24 -8.94 -1.42
C VAL A 40 8.93 -10.03 -0.38
N PRO A 41 9.92 -10.83 0.05
CA PRO A 41 9.69 -12.04 0.85
C PRO A 41 9.38 -11.76 2.32
N ALA A 42 8.15 -12.00 2.76
CA ALA A 42 7.82 -12.04 4.19
C ALA A 42 8.18 -13.40 4.79
N ASP A 43 7.58 -14.47 4.28
CA ASP A 43 7.83 -15.87 4.70
C ASP A 43 8.62 -16.64 3.64
N ALA A 44 8.61 -16.17 2.40
CA ALA A 44 9.40 -16.75 1.33
C ALA A 44 10.90 -16.60 1.62
N ARG A 45 11.70 -17.51 1.07
CA ARG A 45 13.16 -17.52 1.25
C ARG A 45 13.91 -16.67 0.23
N GLN A 46 13.25 -16.26 -0.84
CA GLN A 46 13.86 -15.57 -1.98
C GLN A 46 12.87 -14.56 -2.55
N VAL A 47 13.35 -13.63 -3.37
CA VAL A 47 12.48 -12.66 -4.06
C VAL A 47 11.76 -13.36 -5.21
N LEU A 48 10.45 -13.15 -5.34
CA LEU A 48 9.73 -13.54 -6.55
C LEU A 48 10.01 -12.54 -7.66
N ARG A 49 10.29 -13.01 -8.86
CA ARG A 49 10.23 -12.24 -10.11
C ARG A 49 9.16 -12.83 -11.01
N PHE A 50 8.25 -12.00 -11.49
CA PHE A 50 7.18 -12.35 -12.41
C PHE A 50 7.18 -11.40 -13.59
N ASP A 51 7.28 -11.93 -14.81
CA ASP A 51 7.22 -11.14 -16.04
C ASP A 51 5.75 -11.02 -16.49
N PRO A 52 5.14 -9.83 -16.47
CA PRO A 52 3.73 -9.66 -16.83
C PRO A 52 3.42 -9.90 -18.32
N GLU A 53 4.42 -9.83 -19.21
CA GLU A 53 4.28 -10.06 -20.64
C GLU A 53 4.37 -11.55 -20.98
N THR A 54 5.41 -12.23 -20.48
CA THR A 54 5.61 -13.67 -20.76
C THR A 54 4.87 -14.58 -19.79
N GLN A 55 4.42 -14.06 -18.64
CA GLN A 55 3.81 -14.79 -17.52
C GLN A 55 4.75 -15.81 -16.86
N ASN A 56 6.06 -15.69 -17.12
CA ASN A 56 7.07 -16.51 -16.48
C ASN A 56 7.35 -16.03 -15.05
N SER A 57 7.56 -16.98 -14.14
CA SER A 57 7.87 -16.71 -12.74
C SER A 57 9.15 -17.42 -12.30
N MET A 58 9.95 -16.78 -11.45
CA MET A 58 11.14 -17.40 -10.84
C MET A 58 11.35 -16.88 -9.42
N LEU A 59 12.00 -17.70 -8.58
CA LEU A 59 12.59 -17.24 -7.33
C LEU A 59 14.07 -16.92 -7.58
N ILE A 60 14.50 -15.71 -7.21
CA ILE A 60 15.83 -15.20 -7.54
C ILE A 60 16.53 -14.59 -6.32
N GLY A 61 17.83 -14.37 -6.46
CA GLY A 61 18.70 -13.89 -5.39
C GLY A 61 19.12 -14.98 -4.40
N ALA A 62 19.86 -14.57 -3.37
CA ALA A 62 20.33 -15.47 -2.31
C ALA A 62 19.19 -15.98 -1.42
N ASP A 63 19.45 -17.07 -0.68
CA ASP A 63 18.54 -17.54 0.37
C ASP A 63 18.56 -16.56 1.56
N LEU A 64 17.40 -15.92 1.80
CA LEU A 64 17.16 -14.90 2.81
C LEU A 64 16.67 -15.49 4.15
N GLY A 65 16.75 -16.81 4.31
CA GLY A 65 16.40 -17.51 5.56
C GLY A 65 14.93 -17.92 5.64
N GLY A 66 14.62 -18.73 6.67
CA GLY A 66 13.31 -19.35 6.87
C GLY A 66 12.39 -18.59 7.83
N GLU A 67 12.83 -17.45 8.36
CA GLU A 67 12.04 -16.69 9.31
C GLU A 67 10.81 -16.07 8.62
N GLU A 68 9.74 -15.91 9.38
CA GLU A 68 8.46 -15.37 8.92
C GLU A 68 8.41 -13.84 9.10
N TYR A 69 7.52 -13.18 8.36
CA TYR A 69 7.26 -11.73 8.48
C TYR A 69 8.52 -10.84 8.37
N LYS A 70 9.51 -11.24 7.58
CA LYS A 70 10.80 -10.53 7.49
C LYS A 70 10.64 -9.08 7.06
N TRP A 71 10.01 -8.86 5.92
CA TRP A 71 9.73 -7.53 5.38
C TRP A 71 8.24 -7.40 5.06
N SER A 72 7.64 -6.27 5.42
CA SER A 72 6.20 -6.03 5.28
C SER A 72 5.81 -5.46 3.92
N ASP A 73 6.75 -4.82 3.23
CA ASP A 73 6.48 -4.15 1.95
C ASP A 73 7.77 -3.94 1.16
N GLY A 74 7.63 -3.54 -0.11
CA GLY A 74 8.72 -3.21 -1.02
C GLY A 74 8.55 -1.82 -1.62
N VAL A 75 9.65 -1.07 -1.72
CA VAL A 75 9.66 0.26 -2.34
C VAL A 75 10.72 0.31 -3.43
N LEU A 76 10.34 0.71 -4.64
CA LEU A 76 11.30 1.00 -5.71
C LEU A 76 12.02 2.32 -5.39
N GLY A 77 13.33 2.27 -5.20
CA GLY A 77 14.19 3.44 -5.06
C GLY A 77 14.49 4.11 -6.40
N ARG A 78 14.98 5.35 -6.33
CA ARG A 78 15.39 6.11 -7.53
C ARG A 78 16.61 5.54 -8.24
N ASP A 79 17.38 4.71 -7.55
CA ASP A 79 18.53 3.98 -8.10
C ASP A 79 18.11 2.70 -8.85
N GLY A 80 16.80 2.41 -8.93
CA GLY A 80 16.26 1.22 -9.58
C GLY A 80 16.26 -0.03 -8.72
N CYS A 81 16.77 0.04 -7.49
CA CYS A 81 16.73 -1.07 -6.53
C CYS A 81 15.41 -1.12 -5.77
N ILE A 82 15.08 -2.29 -5.25
CA ILE A 82 13.89 -2.55 -4.44
C ILE A 82 14.31 -2.66 -2.98
N TYR A 83 13.63 -1.92 -2.12
CA TYR A 83 13.92 -1.86 -0.69
C TYR A 83 12.80 -2.49 0.12
N GLY A 84 13.10 -3.58 0.83
CA GLY A 84 12.16 -4.24 1.72
C GLY A 84 12.12 -3.57 3.08
N ILE A 85 10.94 -3.16 3.53
CA ILE A 85 10.72 -2.51 4.82
C ILE A 85 10.79 -3.54 5.94
N PRO A 86 11.71 -3.45 6.91
CA PRO A 86 11.91 -4.48 7.93
C PRO A 86 10.72 -4.54 8.91
N HIS A 87 9.99 -5.64 8.92
CA HIS A 87 8.95 -5.87 9.92
C HIS A 87 9.56 -6.62 11.10
N ASP A 88 9.89 -7.91 10.93
CA ASP A 88 10.64 -8.70 11.91
C ASP A 88 12.10 -8.92 11.54
N SER A 89 12.51 -8.57 10.32
CA SER A 89 13.92 -8.56 9.95
C SER A 89 14.70 -7.52 10.74
N ALA A 90 15.96 -7.84 11.04
CA ALA A 90 16.90 -6.93 11.68
C ALA A 90 17.40 -5.79 10.77
N ARG A 91 17.18 -5.86 9.46
CA ARG A 91 17.74 -4.90 8.49
C ARG A 91 16.84 -4.69 7.28
N VAL A 92 17.05 -3.56 6.59
CA VAL A 92 16.43 -3.28 5.29
C VAL A 92 16.97 -4.26 4.26
N LEU A 93 16.08 -4.87 3.47
CA LEU A 93 16.47 -5.63 2.29
C LEU A 93 16.76 -4.64 1.16
N ARG A 94 17.88 -4.80 0.46
CA ARG A 94 18.14 -4.20 -0.85
C ARG A 94 18.20 -5.31 -1.88
N PHE A 95 17.36 -5.22 -2.89
CA PHE A 95 17.38 -6.11 -4.04
C PHE A 95 17.65 -5.31 -5.31
N ASP A 96 18.63 -5.73 -6.10
CA ASP A 96 18.99 -5.13 -7.38
C ASP A 96 18.37 -5.96 -8.53
N PRO A 97 17.33 -5.45 -9.22
CA PRO A 97 16.67 -6.17 -10.30
C PRO A 97 17.57 -6.51 -11.49
N VAL A 98 18.61 -5.71 -11.74
CA VAL A 98 19.51 -5.88 -12.89
C VAL A 98 20.58 -6.91 -12.59
N ALA A 99 21.16 -6.87 -11.38
CA ALA A 99 22.15 -7.84 -10.92
C ALA A 99 21.53 -9.14 -10.37
N GLU A 100 20.21 -9.14 -10.13
CA GLU A 100 19.47 -10.20 -9.42
C GLU A 100 20.05 -10.53 -8.03
N GLU A 101 20.61 -9.51 -7.37
CA GLU A 101 21.33 -9.65 -6.09
C GLU A 101 20.49 -9.13 -4.92
N ALA A 102 20.39 -9.94 -3.86
CA ALA A 102 19.73 -9.57 -2.60
C ALA A 102 20.78 -9.38 -1.49
N THR A 103 20.74 -8.23 -0.81
CA THR A 103 21.66 -7.86 0.28
C THR A 103 20.91 -7.21 1.44
N LEU A 104 21.48 -7.26 2.65
CA LEU A 104 20.94 -6.56 3.82
C LEU A 104 21.77 -5.30 4.11
N VAL A 105 21.11 -4.15 4.18
CA VAL A 105 21.76 -2.84 4.33
C VAL A 105 21.36 -2.13 5.61
N GLY A 106 22.19 -1.16 6.01
CA GLY A 106 21.98 -0.37 7.22
C GLY A 106 22.44 -1.05 8.51
N PRO A 107 22.21 -0.37 9.67
CA PRO A 107 22.56 -0.87 10.99
C PRO A 107 21.62 -2.00 11.42
N TYR A 108 21.95 -2.65 12.53
CA TYR A 108 21.04 -3.60 13.17
C TYR A 108 19.87 -2.83 13.83
N LEU A 109 18.64 -3.14 13.40
CA LEU A 109 17.40 -2.49 13.84
C LEU A 109 16.60 -3.34 14.85
N GLY A 110 17.15 -4.45 15.33
CA GLY A 110 16.46 -5.41 16.19
C GLY A 110 15.70 -6.49 15.41
N GLN A 111 15.81 -7.73 15.86
CA GLN A 111 15.06 -8.87 15.32
C GLN A 111 13.67 -8.93 15.96
N GLY A 112 12.63 -9.21 15.17
CA GLY A 112 11.24 -9.27 15.62
C GLY A 112 10.61 -7.90 15.86
N GLY A 113 9.50 -7.92 16.60
CA GLY A 113 8.79 -6.74 17.14
C GLY A 113 7.75 -6.13 16.21
N GLY A 114 7.62 -6.56 14.95
CA GLY A 114 6.70 -5.96 13.98
C GLY A 114 6.90 -4.45 13.85
N LYS A 115 8.11 -4.04 13.46
CA LYS A 115 8.56 -2.65 13.66
C LYS A 115 7.84 -1.66 12.75
N TRP A 116 7.81 -1.95 11.45
CA TRP A 116 7.22 -1.10 10.42
C TRP A 116 6.34 -1.92 9.47
N ASP A 117 5.20 -1.39 9.06
CA ASP A 117 4.22 -2.07 8.20
C ASP A 117 3.80 -1.17 7.04
N GLY A 118 4.48 -1.31 5.91
CA GLY A 118 4.29 -0.50 4.72
C GLY A 118 5.39 0.53 4.48
N GLY A 119 5.67 0.76 3.20
CA GLY A 119 6.71 1.66 2.74
C GLY A 119 6.26 2.64 1.68
N VAL A 120 6.92 3.78 1.59
CA VAL A 120 6.73 4.71 0.46
C VAL A 120 8.03 5.43 0.10
N LEU A 121 8.18 5.73 -1.19
CA LEU A 121 9.25 6.59 -1.68
C LEU A 121 8.85 8.05 -1.47
N GLY A 122 9.65 8.80 -0.73
CA GLY A 122 9.49 10.23 -0.56
C GLY A 122 9.97 11.04 -1.78
N PRO A 123 9.48 12.29 -1.96
CA PRO A 123 9.97 13.25 -2.96
C PRO A 123 11.45 13.62 -2.78
N ASP A 124 12.04 13.43 -1.60
CA ASP A 124 13.48 13.58 -1.38
C ASP A 124 14.30 12.40 -1.91
N GLY A 125 13.64 11.33 -2.39
CA GLY A 125 14.27 10.12 -2.89
C GLY A 125 14.58 9.08 -1.82
N CYS A 126 14.20 9.34 -0.57
CA CYS A 126 14.37 8.38 0.52
C CYS A 126 13.17 7.45 0.65
N VAL A 127 13.42 6.26 1.17
CA VAL A 127 12.40 5.27 1.49
C VAL A 127 11.97 5.45 2.93
N TYR A 128 10.67 5.49 3.17
CA TYR A 128 10.09 5.67 4.50
C TYR A 128 9.25 4.46 4.88
N GLY A 129 9.44 3.96 6.10
CA GLY A 129 8.65 2.89 6.70
C GLY A 129 7.75 3.45 7.80
N VAL A 130 6.44 3.21 7.70
CA VAL A 130 5.49 3.70 8.71
C VAL A 130 5.52 2.81 9.95
N PRO A 131 5.49 3.36 11.18
CA PRO A 131 5.64 2.55 12.37
C PRO A 131 4.42 1.65 12.60
N PHE A 132 4.66 0.36 12.78
CA PHE A 132 3.61 -0.54 13.27
C PHE A 132 3.69 -0.57 14.79
N ASN A 133 4.69 -1.26 15.35
CA ASN A 133 5.00 -1.19 16.77
C ASN A 133 6.14 -0.22 17.11
N SER A 134 7.00 0.17 16.15
CA SER A 134 8.12 1.07 16.48
C SER A 134 7.66 2.44 16.96
N ALA A 135 8.39 3.06 17.89
CA ALA A 135 8.18 4.44 18.30
C ALA A 135 8.35 5.49 17.19
N ARG A 136 9.09 5.21 16.10
CA ARG A 136 9.49 6.24 15.12
C ARG A 136 9.46 5.77 13.67
N VAL A 137 9.35 6.72 12.75
CA VAL A 137 9.34 6.47 11.30
C VAL A 137 10.74 6.07 10.86
N LEU A 138 10.85 4.97 10.10
CA LEU A 138 12.08 4.57 9.44
C LEU A 138 12.32 5.50 8.24
N ARG A 139 13.53 6.02 8.09
CA ARG A 139 14.00 6.69 6.87
C ARG A 139 15.28 6.03 6.40
N PHE A 140 15.29 5.57 5.15
CA PHE A 140 16.45 5.03 4.47
C PHE A 140 16.79 5.88 3.25
N ASP A 141 18.05 6.28 3.12
CA ASP A 141 18.56 7.01 1.97
C ASP A 141 19.31 6.07 1.02
N PRO A 142 18.73 5.71 -0.15
CA PRO A 142 19.38 4.84 -1.13
C PRO A 142 20.76 5.32 -1.58
N SER A 143 20.99 6.63 -1.63
CA SER A 143 22.23 7.21 -2.17
C SER A 143 23.42 7.09 -1.23
N THR A 144 23.16 7.11 0.08
CA THR A 144 24.19 6.99 1.12
C THR A 144 24.15 5.65 1.86
N GLN A 145 23.09 4.86 1.64
CA GLN A 145 22.72 3.66 2.40
C GLN A 145 22.51 3.93 3.91
N GLU A 146 22.29 5.18 4.28
CA GLU A 146 22.06 5.57 5.67
C GLU A 146 20.64 5.21 6.10
N VAL A 147 20.50 4.63 7.30
CA VAL A 147 19.21 4.40 7.95
C VAL A 147 19.13 5.27 9.19
N THR A 148 18.04 6.01 9.33
CA THR A 148 17.75 6.87 10.47
C THR A 148 16.31 6.68 10.93
N LEU A 149 16.04 7.00 12.20
CA LEU A 149 14.68 7.11 12.73
C LEU A 149 14.32 8.58 12.84
N VAL A 150 13.21 8.98 12.21
CA VAL A 150 12.83 10.39 12.06
C VAL A 150 11.47 10.67 12.68
N GLY A 151 11.21 11.96 12.90
CA GLY A 151 9.96 12.43 13.49
C GLY A 151 9.93 12.38 15.02
N PRO A 152 8.79 12.77 15.62
CA PRO A 152 8.58 12.67 17.06
C PRO A 152 8.52 11.21 17.51
N ASP A 153 8.64 11.00 18.82
CA ASP A 153 8.29 9.73 19.43
C ASP A 153 6.76 9.56 19.38
N LEU A 154 6.31 8.50 18.71
CA LEU A 154 4.90 8.16 18.50
C LEU A 154 4.42 7.06 19.45
N GLY A 155 5.22 6.72 20.48
CA GLY A 155 5.00 5.63 21.42
C GLY A 155 5.22 4.25 20.79
N GLU A 156 5.63 3.25 21.57
CA GLU A 156 5.66 1.87 21.05
C GLU A 156 4.22 1.33 20.90
N GLY A 157 4.03 0.42 19.95
CA GLY A 157 2.78 -0.34 19.82
C GLY A 157 2.64 -1.38 20.93
N ASP A 158 1.42 -1.88 21.11
CA ASP A 158 1.15 -2.94 22.08
C ASP A 158 1.53 -4.30 21.50
N GLU A 159 2.81 -4.68 21.63
CA GLU A 159 3.33 -5.99 21.23
C GLU A 159 2.65 -7.16 21.97
N ALA A 160 2.06 -6.90 23.15
CA ALA A 160 1.38 -7.91 23.94
C ALA A 160 -0.08 -8.11 23.50
N ASN A 161 -0.60 -7.32 22.56
CA ASN A 161 -1.97 -7.43 22.07
C ASN A 161 -2.14 -8.71 21.22
N PRO A 162 -2.86 -9.72 21.71
CA PRO A 162 -3.06 -10.98 20.99
C PRO A 162 -4.03 -10.84 19.80
N GLN A 163 -4.69 -9.69 19.62
CA GLN A 163 -5.58 -9.40 18.51
C GLN A 163 -4.87 -8.67 17.35
N GLY A 164 -3.54 -8.51 17.44
CA GLY A 164 -2.71 -7.78 16.49
C GLY A 164 -2.40 -6.38 17.01
N GLY A 165 -1.15 -6.15 17.40
CA GLY A 165 -0.60 -4.83 17.69
C GLY A 165 -0.60 -3.92 16.45
N GLY A 166 -0.01 -2.73 16.57
CA GLY A 166 0.25 -1.87 15.42
C GLY A 166 -0.63 -0.63 15.29
N LYS A 167 0.04 0.52 15.19
CA LYS A 167 -0.57 1.85 15.06
C LYS A 167 -1.07 2.10 13.63
N TRP A 168 -0.23 1.79 12.64
CA TRP A 168 -0.48 2.03 11.21
C TRP A 168 -0.30 0.77 10.38
N ARG A 169 -1.13 0.60 9.34
CA ARG A 169 -1.03 -0.48 8.35
C ARG A 169 -0.94 0.09 6.95
N GLY A 170 0.28 0.33 6.49
CA GLY A 170 0.54 0.96 5.22
C GLY A 170 0.65 2.47 5.32
N CYS A 171 1.30 3.05 4.32
CA CYS A 171 1.34 4.49 4.15
C CYS A 171 1.24 4.87 2.68
N VAL A 172 0.94 6.13 2.43
CA VAL A 172 0.83 6.68 1.08
C VAL A 172 1.40 8.09 1.04
N LEU A 173 2.11 8.43 -0.02
CA LEU A 173 2.61 9.78 -0.25
C LEU A 173 1.49 10.61 -0.86
N GLY A 174 0.89 11.51 -0.10
CA GLY A 174 -0.15 12.42 -0.56
C GLY A 174 0.31 13.40 -1.65
N ARG A 175 -0.66 13.96 -2.38
CA ARG A 175 -0.41 14.98 -3.42
C ARG A 175 0.22 16.28 -2.92
N ASP A 176 0.21 16.49 -1.61
CA ASP A 176 0.83 17.61 -0.91
C ASP A 176 2.26 17.28 -0.44
N ASN A 177 2.85 16.19 -0.95
CA ASN A 177 4.18 15.70 -0.62
C ASN A 177 4.36 15.25 0.84
N CYS A 178 3.26 15.04 1.57
CA CYS A 178 3.30 14.46 2.90
C CYS A 178 3.05 12.96 2.87
N ILE A 179 3.66 12.22 3.80
CA ILE A 179 3.37 10.80 3.97
C ILE A 179 2.24 10.66 4.98
N TYR A 180 1.22 9.88 4.61
CA TYR A 180 0.07 9.56 5.43
C TYR A 180 0.10 8.10 5.84
N GLY A 181 0.20 7.84 7.14
CA GLY A 181 0.05 6.49 7.69
C GLY A 181 -1.41 6.12 7.82
N ILE A 182 -1.81 4.98 7.28
CA ILE A 182 -3.20 4.52 7.32
C ILE A 182 -3.48 3.89 8.69
N PRO A 183 -4.48 4.38 9.44
CA PRO A 183 -4.69 3.94 10.82
C PRO A 183 -5.06 2.46 10.86
N GLY A 184 -4.25 1.68 11.59
CA GLY A 184 -4.52 0.29 11.90
C GLY A 184 -5.53 0.21 13.05
N SER A 185 -5.22 0.80 14.19
CA SER A 185 -6.10 0.79 15.36
C SER A 185 -6.54 2.22 15.70
N SER A 186 -7.83 2.46 15.98
CA SER A 186 -8.26 3.72 16.59
C SER A 186 -7.95 3.68 18.08
N SER A 187 -7.45 4.79 18.62
CA SER A 187 -7.16 4.94 20.07
C SER A 187 -8.42 4.84 20.93
N HIS A 188 -9.59 4.91 20.31
CA HIS A 188 -10.88 4.70 20.94
C HIS A 188 -11.52 3.40 20.46
N ALA A 189 -11.65 2.47 21.41
CA ALA A 189 -12.31 1.16 21.36
C ALA A 189 -11.64 0.09 20.49
N GLN A 190 -11.00 -0.88 21.17
CA GLN A 190 -11.14 -2.35 20.99
C GLN A 190 -11.36 -2.87 19.54
N SER A 191 -10.77 -2.24 18.52
CA SER A 191 -10.96 -2.61 17.13
C SER A 191 -9.61 -2.85 16.48
N THR A 192 -9.51 -4.03 15.87
CA THR A 192 -8.39 -4.49 15.09
C THR A 192 -8.44 -3.82 13.71
N HIS A 193 -7.29 -3.34 13.22
CA HIS A 193 -6.97 -3.02 11.81
C HIS A 193 -8.18 -2.64 10.91
N LYS A 194 -8.76 -1.45 11.09
CA LYS A 194 -9.97 -1.03 10.35
C LYS A 194 -9.74 -0.99 8.84
N TRP A 195 -8.66 -0.36 8.41
CA TRP A 195 -8.28 -0.26 7.00
C TRP A 195 -6.87 -0.80 6.77
N ALA A 196 -6.61 -1.32 5.57
CA ALA A 196 -5.30 -1.78 5.14
C ALA A 196 -4.84 -1.00 3.92
N GLY A 197 -3.62 -0.48 3.99
CA GLY A 197 -2.99 0.24 2.90
C GLY A 197 -3.73 1.52 2.50
N GLY A 198 -3.00 2.41 1.82
CA GLY A 198 -3.54 3.67 1.34
C GLY A 198 -3.31 3.78 -0.16
N VAL A 199 -4.30 4.30 -0.88
CA VAL A 199 -4.15 4.59 -2.31
C VAL A 199 -4.64 6.00 -2.61
N ILE A 200 -3.90 6.75 -3.42
CA ILE A 200 -4.41 8.04 -3.93
C ILE A 200 -5.31 7.78 -5.12
N GLY A 201 -6.57 8.19 -5.01
CA GLY A 201 -7.51 8.18 -6.12
C GLY A 201 -7.22 9.27 -7.15
N PRO A 202 -7.82 9.20 -8.35
CA PRO A 202 -7.69 10.23 -9.38
C PRO A 202 -8.19 11.62 -8.96
N ASP A 203 -9.01 11.72 -7.92
CA ASP A 203 -9.47 12.98 -7.33
C ASP A 203 -8.44 13.63 -6.37
N GLY A 204 -7.30 12.96 -6.14
CA GLY A 204 -6.25 13.39 -5.24
C GLY A 204 -6.52 13.12 -3.76
N CYS A 205 -7.60 12.40 -3.45
CA CYS A 205 -7.89 11.94 -2.09
C CYS A 205 -7.24 10.59 -1.80
N ILE A 206 -6.97 10.35 -0.53
CA ILE A 206 -6.43 9.10 -0.01
C ILE A 206 -7.59 8.20 0.36
N TYR A 207 -7.53 6.95 -0.08
CA TYR A 207 -8.51 5.94 0.22
C TYR A 207 -7.88 4.81 1.03
N GLY A 208 -8.45 4.52 2.20
CA GLY A 208 -8.10 3.36 3.02
C GLY A 208 -9.04 2.20 2.69
N LEU A 209 -8.49 1.04 2.34
CA LEU A 209 -9.28 -0.09 1.91
C LEU A 209 -9.77 -0.87 3.14
N PRO A 210 -11.02 -1.35 3.18
CA PRO A 210 -11.55 -1.98 4.38
C PRO A 210 -10.86 -3.31 4.65
N PHE A 211 -10.23 -3.44 5.82
CA PHE A 211 -9.66 -4.70 6.28
C PHE A 211 -10.63 -5.35 7.27
N VAL A 212 -10.98 -4.64 8.34
CA VAL A 212 -12.10 -4.98 9.24
C VAL A 212 -13.30 -4.07 9.00
N ALA A 213 -13.10 -2.82 8.60
CA ALA A 213 -14.17 -1.86 8.39
C ALA A 213 -15.19 -2.33 7.34
N GLU A 214 -16.42 -1.84 7.43
CA GLU A 214 -17.50 -2.12 6.47
C GLU A 214 -17.43 -1.23 5.24
N ARG A 215 -16.68 -0.12 5.29
CA ARG A 215 -16.67 0.92 4.26
C ARG A 215 -15.26 1.46 4.03
N LEU A 216 -15.03 2.05 2.86
CA LEU A 216 -13.75 2.69 2.54
C LEU A 216 -13.61 3.97 3.37
N LEU A 217 -12.40 4.24 3.85
CA LEU A 217 -12.01 5.57 4.32
C LEU A 217 -11.70 6.43 3.10
N ARG A 218 -12.18 7.68 3.08
CA ARG A 218 -11.73 8.73 2.16
C ARG A 218 -11.23 9.91 2.96
N PHE A 219 -9.99 10.32 2.71
CA PHE A 219 -9.35 11.47 3.31
C PHE A 219 -8.88 12.45 2.24
N ASP A 220 -9.29 13.71 2.33
CA ASP A 220 -8.78 14.76 1.44
C ASP A 220 -7.61 15.50 2.09
N PRO A 221 -6.38 15.36 1.58
CA PRO A 221 -5.20 15.99 2.18
C PRO A 221 -5.26 17.53 2.16
N LEU A 222 -6.03 18.15 1.25
CA LEU A 222 -6.13 19.62 1.21
C LEU A 222 -7.09 20.17 2.26
N THR A 223 -8.24 19.54 2.43
CA THR A 223 -9.27 19.98 3.39
C THR A 223 -9.13 19.32 4.76
N GLN A 224 -8.28 18.28 4.85
CA GLN A 224 -8.09 17.41 6.01
C GLN A 224 -9.37 16.74 6.51
N GLN A 225 -10.38 16.62 5.64
CA GLN A 225 -11.64 15.96 5.98
C GLN A 225 -11.55 14.47 5.72
N ALA A 226 -12.02 13.69 6.70
CA ALA A 226 -12.21 12.25 6.59
C ALA A 226 -13.70 11.93 6.47
N THR A 227 -14.03 10.95 5.62
CA THR A 227 -15.40 10.48 5.38
C THR A 227 -15.41 8.98 5.09
N LEU A 228 -16.54 8.31 5.32
CA LEU A 228 -16.74 6.92 4.88
C LEU A 228 -17.55 6.90 3.58
N VAL A 229 -17.04 6.17 2.59
CA VAL A 229 -17.60 6.12 1.23
C VAL A 229 -17.78 4.67 0.76
N GLY A 230 -18.54 4.47 -0.33
CA GLY A 230 -18.92 3.14 -0.78
C GLY A 230 -20.17 2.60 -0.09
N GLY A 231 -20.67 1.47 -0.58
CA GLY A 231 -21.71 0.69 0.09
C GLY A 231 -21.18 -0.05 1.32
N ASP A 232 -22.09 -0.73 2.03
CA ASP A 232 -21.73 -1.67 3.09
C ASP A 232 -21.09 -2.92 2.46
N LEU A 233 -19.84 -3.20 2.84
CA LEU A 233 -19.02 -4.31 2.35
C LEU A 233 -18.99 -5.49 3.32
N GLY A 234 -19.86 -5.47 4.33
CA GLY A 234 -20.08 -6.57 5.26
C GLY A 234 -19.08 -6.61 6.42
N GLN A 235 -19.48 -7.39 7.42
CA GLN A 235 -18.71 -7.68 8.62
C GLN A 235 -17.58 -8.68 8.33
N GLY A 236 -16.61 -8.76 9.24
CA GLY A 236 -15.47 -9.67 9.15
C GLY A 236 -14.15 -8.94 8.88
N GLY A 237 -13.06 -9.52 9.37
CA GLY A 237 -11.70 -9.01 9.21
C GLY A 237 -10.97 -9.58 8.01
N GLY A 238 -9.79 -9.03 7.71
CA GLY A 238 -8.91 -9.59 6.68
C GLY A 238 -9.32 -9.31 5.24
N LYS A 239 -10.33 -8.45 4.97
CA LYS A 239 -10.99 -8.43 3.65
C LYS A 239 -10.05 -8.13 2.48
N TRP A 240 -9.58 -6.89 2.35
CA TRP A 240 -8.66 -6.49 1.27
C TRP A 240 -7.34 -5.98 1.85
N SER A 241 -6.22 -6.41 1.27
CA SER A 241 -4.87 -6.12 1.79
C SER A 241 -4.33 -4.75 1.35
N CYS A 242 -4.70 -4.31 0.16
CA CYS A 242 -4.27 -3.03 -0.40
C CYS A 242 -5.24 -2.54 -1.49
N GLY A 243 -5.08 -1.27 -1.87
CA GLY A 243 -5.81 -0.64 -2.96
C GLY A 243 -4.90 -0.20 -4.09
N LEU A 244 -5.35 -0.36 -5.33
CA LEU A 244 -4.64 0.08 -6.53
C LEU A 244 -5.57 0.83 -7.48
N VAL A 245 -5.08 1.91 -8.09
CA VAL A 245 -5.83 2.61 -9.14
C VAL A 245 -5.58 1.93 -10.47
N GLY A 246 -6.66 1.48 -11.12
CA GLY A 246 -6.62 0.98 -12.49
C GLY A 246 -6.51 2.11 -13.51
N ALA A 247 -6.12 1.77 -14.75
CA ALA A 247 -6.01 2.73 -15.85
C ALA A 247 -7.35 3.42 -16.22
N ASP A 248 -8.48 2.84 -15.80
CA ASP A 248 -9.83 3.39 -15.92
C ASP A 248 -10.21 4.36 -14.79
N GLY A 249 -9.33 4.53 -13.79
CA GLY A 249 -9.54 5.42 -12.66
C GLY A 249 -10.35 4.81 -11.51
N PHE A 250 -10.73 3.53 -11.59
CA PHE A 250 -11.33 2.83 -10.45
C PHE A 250 -10.26 2.40 -9.45
N ILE A 251 -10.65 2.30 -8.19
CA ILE A 251 -9.82 1.71 -7.13
C ILE A 251 -10.19 0.25 -7.00
N TYR A 252 -9.18 -0.62 -6.99
CA TYR A 252 -9.33 -2.06 -6.86
C TYR A 252 -8.72 -2.53 -5.55
N GLY A 253 -9.51 -3.24 -4.73
CA GLY A 253 -9.05 -3.91 -3.52
C GLY A 253 -8.63 -5.34 -3.81
N ILE A 254 -7.40 -5.70 -3.43
CA ILE A 254 -6.85 -7.05 -3.61
C ILE A 254 -7.39 -7.97 -2.48
N PRO A 255 -8.09 -9.06 -2.79
CA PRO A 255 -8.74 -9.90 -1.78
C PRO A 255 -7.71 -10.70 -0.99
N TYR A 256 -7.59 -10.41 0.30
CA TYR A 256 -6.75 -11.19 1.21
C TYR A 256 -7.56 -12.37 1.75
N ASP A 257 -8.55 -12.09 2.60
CA ASP A 257 -9.56 -13.06 3.06
C ASP A 257 -10.92 -12.85 2.40
N ALA A 258 -11.16 -11.74 1.70
CA ALA A 258 -12.40 -11.53 0.97
C ALA A 258 -12.58 -12.57 -0.15
N GLU A 259 -13.84 -12.88 -0.47
CA GLU A 259 -14.22 -13.79 -1.55
C GLU A 259 -13.85 -13.23 -2.93
N ARG A 260 -13.85 -11.89 -3.10
CA ARG A 260 -13.79 -11.25 -4.41
C ARG A 260 -13.00 -9.96 -4.40
N VAL A 261 -12.55 -9.56 -5.58
CA VAL A 261 -11.94 -8.24 -5.82
C VAL A 261 -12.99 -7.16 -5.57
N LEU A 262 -12.65 -6.17 -4.76
CA LEU A 262 -13.41 -4.94 -4.65
C LEU A 262 -13.07 -4.02 -5.82
N ARG A 263 -14.07 -3.41 -6.45
CA ARG A 263 -13.92 -2.29 -7.38
C ARG A 263 -14.74 -1.13 -6.87
N PHE A 264 -14.12 0.04 -6.77
CA PHE A 264 -14.74 1.26 -6.26
C PHE A 264 -14.58 2.41 -7.27
N ASP A 265 -15.67 3.13 -7.51
CA ASP A 265 -15.69 4.34 -8.33
C ASP A 265 -15.56 5.59 -7.47
N PRO A 266 -14.42 6.30 -7.48
CA PRO A 266 -14.26 7.51 -6.68
C PRO A 266 -15.15 8.68 -7.14
N LYS A 267 -15.66 8.66 -8.39
CA LYS A 267 -16.54 9.71 -8.91
C LYS A 267 -17.98 9.53 -8.45
N THR A 268 -18.51 8.31 -8.50
CA THR A 268 -19.89 8.00 -8.08
C THR A 268 -19.99 7.52 -6.64
N GLN A 269 -18.85 7.16 -6.04
CA GLN A 269 -18.73 6.50 -4.73
C GLN A 269 -19.43 5.13 -4.65
N GLU A 270 -19.62 4.47 -5.79
CA GLU A 270 -20.20 3.13 -5.84
C GLU A 270 -19.14 2.04 -5.70
N SER A 271 -19.47 0.99 -4.94
CA SER A 271 -18.64 -0.20 -4.74
C SER A 271 -19.28 -1.42 -5.37
N ALA A 272 -18.47 -2.29 -5.97
CA ALA A 272 -18.89 -3.55 -6.54
C ALA A 272 -17.87 -4.65 -6.24
N LEU A 273 -18.36 -5.87 -6.01
CA LEU A 273 -17.52 -7.08 -5.94
C LEU A 273 -17.49 -7.74 -7.31
N ILE A 274 -16.30 -7.95 -7.87
CA ILE A 274 -16.12 -8.43 -9.24
C ILE A 274 -15.28 -9.71 -9.29
N GLY A 275 -15.41 -10.43 -10.41
CA GLY A 275 -14.69 -11.67 -10.64
C GLY A 275 -15.35 -12.90 -10.03
N PRO A 276 -14.69 -14.07 -10.15
CA PRO A 276 -15.14 -15.30 -9.51
C PRO A 276 -15.01 -15.20 -7.99
N ASP A 277 -15.64 -16.15 -7.32
CA ASP A 277 -15.46 -16.37 -5.88
C ASP A 277 -14.16 -17.15 -5.64
N TYR A 278 -13.25 -16.55 -4.88
CA TYR A 278 -11.95 -17.10 -4.47
C TYR A 278 -11.99 -17.77 -3.09
N GLY A 279 -13.18 -17.84 -2.46
CA GLY A 279 -13.38 -18.33 -1.10
C GLY A 279 -13.01 -17.31 -0.03
N LEU A 280 -13.67 -17.42 1.12
CA LEU A 280 -13.30 -16.68 2.33
C LEU A 280 -12.01 -17.22 2.94
N PHE A 281 -11.30 -16.35 3.64
CA PHE A 281 -10.07 -16.65 4.37
C PHE A 281 -8.90 -17.05 3.47
N GLY A 282 -7.81 -17.49 4.09
CA GLY A 282 -6.68 -18.14 3.44
C GLY A 282 -5.58 -17.17 3.01
N ASP A 283 -5.57 -15.92 3.49
CA ASP A 283 -4.43 -15.01 3.36
C ASP A 283 -3.89 -14.96 1.91
N LYS A 284 -4.79 -14.79 0.93
CA LYS A 284 -4.52 -15.18 -0.46
C LYS A 284 -3.42 -14.32 -1.09
N TRP A 285 -3.69 -13.01 -1.19
CA TRP A 285 -2.79 -12.02 -1.79
C TRP A 285 -2.61 -10.84 -0.83
N SER A 286 -1.38 -10.59 -0.41
CA SER A 286 -0.99 -9.60 0.60
C SER A 286 -0.74 -8.19 0.04
N SER A 287 -0.46 -8.09 -1.26
CA SER A 287 -0.19 -6.81 -1.92
C SER A 287 -0.42 -6.93 -3.42
N GLY A 288 -0.41 -5.81 -4.12
CA GLY A 288 -0.50 -5.78 -5.56
C GLY A 288 0.21 -4.60 -6.18
N VAL A 289 0.38 -4.67 -7.50
CA VAL A 289 1.04 -3.64 -8.30
C VAL A 289 0.41 -3.52 -9.68
N VAL A 290 0.43 -2.33 -10.26
CA VAL A 290 0.06 -2.13 -11.67
C VAL A 290 1.27 -2.49 -12.54
N GLY A 291 1.12 -3.47 -13.44
CA GLY A 291 2.15 -3.86 -14.39
C GLY A 291 2.28 -2.90 -15.58
N THR A 292 3.33 -3.07 -16.38
CA THR A 292 3.60 -2.29 -17.60
C THR A 292 2.47 -2.33 -18.63
N ASN A 293 1.72 -3.43 -18.67
CA ASN A 293 0.55 -3.60 -19.53
C ASN A 293 -0.75 -2.99 -18.97
N GLY A 294 -0.69 -2.29 -17.83
CA GLY A 294 -1.83 -1.64 -17.19
C GLY A 294 -2.78 -2.59 -16.45
N CYS A 295 -2.46 -3.89 -16.37
CA CYS A 295 -3.17 -4.81 -15.49
C CYS A 295 -2.69 -4.65 -14.04
N ILE A 296 -3.57 -4.92 -13.09
CA ILE A 296 -3.22 -5.02 -11.68
C ILE A 296 -2.89 -6.48 -11.37
N TYR A 297 -1.83 -6.71 -10.61
CA TYR A 297 -1.36 -8.03 -10.22
C TYR A 297 -1.29 -8.13 -8.71
N GLY A 298 -1.90 -9.17 -8.12
CA GLY A 298 -1.77 -9.49 -6.70
C GLY A 298 -0.67 -10.53 -6.48
N VAL A 299 0.31 -10.22 -5.63
CA VAL A 299 1.37 -11.17 -5.28
C VAL A 299 0.88 -12.14 -4.20
N PRO A 300 1.13 -13.45 -4.36
CA PRO A 300 0.60 -14.43 -3.42
C PRO A 300 1.29 -14.40 -2.06
N TYR A 301 0.49 -14.57 -1.01
CA TYR A 301 0.97 -14.89 0.32
C TYR A 301 0.76 -16.39 0.61
N HIS A 302 -0.49 -16.85 0.70
CA HIS A 302 -0.82 -18.28 0.76
C HIS A 302 -1.57 -18.81 -0.48
N ALA A 303 -1.98 -17.94 -1.40
CA ALA A 303 -2.48 -18.38 -2.70
C ALA A 303 -1.37 -19.04 -3.53
N ALA A 304 -1.69 -20.09 -4.29
CA ALA A 304 -0.73 -20.76 -5.19
C ALA A 304 -0.53 -20.03 -6.54
N GLN A 305 -1.27 -18.95 -6.78
CA GLN A 305 -1.40 -18.31 -8.09
C GLN A 305 -1.29 -16.79 -7.95
N VAL A 306 -0.84 -16.11 -9.00
CA VAL A 306 -0.89 -14.65 -9.10
C VAL A 306 -2.28 -14.23 -9.54
N LEU A 307 -2.89 -13.27 -8.83
CA LEU A 307 -4.12 -12.64 -9.28
C LEU A 307 -3.79 -11.64 -10.40
N ARG A 308 -4.52 -11.65 -11.51
CA ARG A 308 -4.49 -10.60 -12.52
C ARG A 308 -5.87 -9.98 -12.68
N ILE A 309 -5.94 -8.65 -12.61
CA ILE A 309 -7.13 -7.86 -12.93
C ILE A 309 -6.80 -7.03 -14.16
N ARG A 310 -7.47 -7.31 -15.28
CA ARG A 310 -7.29 -6.52 -16.50
C ARG A 310 -7.97 -5.18 -16.35
N GLY A 311 -7.19 -4.11 -16.22
CA GLY A 311 -7.70 -2.77 -16.46
C GLY A 311 -8.16 -2.69 -17.91
N ILE A 312 -9.41 -2.31 -18.14
CA ILE A 312 -9.88 -2.07 -19.51
C ILE A 312 -9.03 -0.91 -20.03
N VAL A 313 -8.15 -1.20 -21.00
CA VAL A 313 -7.40 -0.14 -21.70
C VAL A 313 -8.45 0.83 -22.23
N PRO A 314 -8.49 2.10 -21.77
CA PRO A 314 -9.40 3.05 -22.37
C PRO A 314 -9.08 3.12 -23.86
N PRO A 315 -10.09 3.12 -24.76
CA PRO A 315 -9.82 3.31 -26.18
C PRO A 315 -8.94 4.56 -26.33
N ARG A 316 -7.83 4.42 -27.05
CA ARG A 316 -6.86 5.50 -27.29
C ARG A 316 -7.65 6.76 -27.67
N SER A 317 -7.67 7.76 -26.78
CA SER A 317 -8.26 9.05 -27.11
C SER A 317 -7.31 9.75 -28.08
N ASN A 318 -7.76 9.90 -29.33
CA ASN A 318 -7.22 10.96 -30.17
C ASN A 318 -7.41 12.29 -29.43
N GLY A 319 -6.34 13.07 -29.38
CA GLY A 319 -6.19 14.22 -28.49
C GLY A 319 -7.44 15.09 -28.36
N ASN A 320 -7.90 15.22 -27.11
CA ASN A 320 -8.44 16.45 -26.56
C ASN A 320 -8.58 16.27 -25.04
N ARG A 321 -7.74 17.01 -24.30
CA ARG A 321 -7.81 17.11 -22.85
C ARG A 321 -8.90 18.14 -22.54
N PRO A 322 -9.97 17.82 -21.79
CA PRO A 322 -10.83 18.86 -21.27
C PRO A 322 -10.14 19.48 -20.06
N ASP A 323 -9.78 20.76 -20.19
CA ASP A 323 -9.49 21.61 -19.04
C ASP A 323 -10.78 21.79 -18.24
N THR A 324 -10.94 21.05 -17.16
CA THR A 324 -11.93 21.35 -16.12
C THR A 324 -11.19 21.69 -14.85
N ALA A 325 -10.96 22.98 -14.64
CA ALA A 325 -10.63 23.52 -13.33
C ALA A 325 -11.82 23.24 -12.41
N VAL A 326 -11.64 22.34 -11.44
CA VAL A 326 -12.57 22.19 -10.33
C VAL A 326 -12.40 23.42 -9.44
N ALA A 327 -13.47 24.18 -9.26
CA ALA A 327 -13.49 25.30 -8.34
C ALA A 327 -13.19 24.80 -6.92
N VAL A 328 -12.11 25.31 -6.33
CA VAL A 328 -11.79 25.12 -4.91
C VAL A 328 -12.84 25.90 -4.09
N PRO A 329 -13.52 25.29 -3.12
CA PRO A 329 -14.39 26.04 -2.22
C PRO A 329 -13.60 27.10 -1.46
N ASN A 330 -14.12 28.32 -1.48
CA ASN A 330 -13.48 29.51 -0.92
C ASN A 330 -13.40 29.48 0.61
N GLY A 331 -12.25 29.90 1.13
CA GLY A 331 -12.07 30.36 2.51
C GLY A 331 -10.99 29.60 3.27
N VAL A 332 -9.72 29.93 3.05
CA VAL A 332 -8.65 29.52 3.98
C VAL A 332 -8.84 30.31 5.28
N PRO A 333 -8.94 29.68 6.46
CA PRO A 333 -9.06 30.38 7.73
C PRO A 333 -7.89 31.36 7.91
N THR A 334 -8.20 32.66 8.01
CA THR A 334 -7.17 33.72 7.99
C THR A 334 -6.66 34.04 9.39
N SER A 335 -7.46 33.81 10.42
CA SER A 335 -7.10 34.07 11.81
C SER A 335 -6.68 32.81 12.58
N LYS A 336 -5.88 32.99 13.63
CA LYS A 336 -5.49 31.92 14.56
C LYS A 336 -6.69 31.26 15.25
N ALA A 337 -7.73 32.04 15.56
CA ALA A 337 -8.95 31.55 16.21
C ALA A 337 -9.80 30.68 15.27
N GLU A 338 -9.98 31.10 14.02
CA GLU A 338 -10.68 30.29 13.01
C GLU A 338 -9.92 29.00 12.71
N ARG A 339 -8.58 29.05 12.62
CA ARG A 339 -7.74 27.85 12.47
C ARG A 339 -7.91 26.87 13.64
N ALA A 340 -8.03 27.37 14.87
CA ALA A 340 -8.23 26.54 16.05
C ALA A 340 -9.62 25.87 16.06
N LEU A 341 -10.67 26.61 15.71
CA LEU A 341 -12.04 26.07 15.62
C LEU A 341 -12.16 25.00 14.53
N VAL A 342 -11.56 25.26 13.36
CA VAL A 342 -11.52 24.30 12.26
C VAL A 342 -10.74 23.05 12.68
N ALA A 343 -9.59 23.21 13.33
CA ALA A 343 -8.80 22.09 13.85
C ALA A 343 -9.58 21.27 14.88
N GLU A 344 -10.32 21.91 15.79
CA GLU A 344 -11.15 21.21 16.79
C GLU A 344 -12.30 20.44 16.14
N ALA A 345 -12.96 21.01 15.13
CA ALA A 345 -14.03 20.34 14.39
C ALA A 345 -13.51 19.13 13.59
N LEU A 346 -12.36 19.27 12.92
CA LEU A 346 -11.70 18.17 12.21
C LEU A 346 -11.27 17.06 13.17
N TYR A 347 -10.76 17.42 14.35
CA TYR A 347 -10.38 16.45 15.36
C TYR A 347 -11.59 15.66 15.89
N LYS A 348 -12.71 16.34 16.19
CA LYS A 348 -13.96 15.69 16.60
C LYS A 348 -14.47 14.71 15.53
N GLN A 349 -14.46 15.14 14.26
CA GLN A 349 -14.80 14.27 13.13
C GLN A 349 -13.85 13.06 13.04
N ALA A 350 -12.54 13.27 13.22
CA ALA A 350 -11.57 12.18 13.21
C ALA A 350 -11.84 11.15 14.32
N VAL A 351 -12.17 11.61 15.53
CA VAL A 351 -12.54 10.73 16.66
C VAL A 351 -13.82 9.95 16.39
N GLU A 352 -14.86 10.60 15.84
CA GLU A 352 -16.12 9.93 15.49
C GLU A 352 -15.92 8.79 14.47
N LEU A 353 -14.99 8.99 13.53
CA LEU A 353 -14.66 8.01 12.50
C LEU A 353 -13.60 6.99 12.95
N GLY A 354 -12.94 7.20 14.09
CA GLY A 354 -11.81 6.40 14.54
C GLY A 354 -10.56 6.55 13.65
N VAL A 355 -10.33 7.75 13.11
CA VAL A 355 -9.17 8.08 12.26
C VAL A 355 -8.28 9.16 12.87
N GLU A 356 -8.46 9.46 14.17
CA GLU A 356 -7.57 10.33 14.93
C GLU A 356 -6.11 9.83 14.95
N GLY A 357 -5.93 8.54 14.65
CA GLY A 357 -4.64 7.93 14.45
C GLY A 357 -3.99 8.21 13.08
N LEU A 358 -4.61 8.89 12.10
CA LEU A 358 -3.98 9.16 10.80
C LEU A 358 -2.64 9.91 11.00
N LEU A 359 -1.52 9.26 10.70
CA LEU A 359 -0.20 9.90 10.84
C LEU A 359 0.05 10.82 9.67
N LEU A 360 0.46 12.05 9.95
CA LEU A 360 0.96 12.99 8.95
C LEU A 360 2.45 13.24 9.18
N VAL A 361 3.29 12.74 8.27
CA VAL A 361 4.70 13.12 8.20
C VAL A 361 4.85 14.19 7.14
N ARG A 362 5.11 15.43 7.58
CA ARG A 362 5.46 16.52 6.66
C ARG A 362 6.89 16.34 6.20
N LEU A 363 7.08 16.06 4.93
CA LEU A 363 8.40 16.11 4.33
C LEU A 363 8.68 17.57 4.01
N ALA A 364 9.67 18.15 4.70
CA ALA A 364 10.14 19.47 4.36
C ALA A 364 10.74 19.39 2.95
N ALA A 365 10.13 20.06 1.98
CA ALA A 365 10.82 20.38 0.74
C ALA A 365 12.08 21.14 1.14
N HIS A 366 13.26 20.70 0.67
CA HIS A 366 14.46 21.53 0.74
C HIS A 366 14.23 22.75 -0.17
N ALA A 367 13.58 23.77 0.38
CA ALA A 367 13.51 25.12 -0.14
C ALA A 367 13.30 26.06 1.06
N GLU A 368 14.41 26.69 1.45
CA GLU A 368 14.53 27.91 2.24
C GLU A 368 14.18 27.87 3.73
N GLU A 369 15.24 27.89 4.55
CA GLU A 369 15.38 28.90 5.61
C GLU A 369 16.86 28.98 6.03
N ARG A 370 17.62 29.86 5.37
CA ARG A 370 18.59 30.72 6.05
C ARG A 370 18.56 32.10 5.41
N MET A 371 17.92 33.01 6.14
CA MET A 371 18.15 34.45 6.12
C MET A 371 19.63 34.80 6.28
#